data_AF-A0A9Q3BZS7-F1
#
_entry.id   AF-A0A9Q3BZS7-F1
#
_cell.length_a   1.000
_cell.length_b   1.000
_cell.length_c   1.000
_cell.angle_alpha   90.00
_cell.angle_beta   90.00
_cell.angle_gamma   90.00
#
_symmetry.space_group_name_H-M   'P 1'
#
loop_
_entity.id
_entity.type
_entity.pdbx_description
1 polymer ?
#
loop_
_entity_poly.entity_id
_entity_poly.type
_entity_poly.pdbx_seq_one_letter_code
_entity_poly.pdbx_strand_id
1 'polypeptide(L)'
;MDDIIIYSETWEDHVQYIDRVLRKCTPINLKTSLEKCNFGQEELLALGHKVSGLSLAIDQNKVAAVLLKPVPKNVKEMQSFLGFASYYRNHIRNFSHITSSLYNLCSKDVVFENTKERRD
;
A
#
# COMPACT_ATOMS: atom_id res chain seq x y z
N MET A 1 9.25 12.45 5.37
CA MET A 1 8.05 11.77 5.90
C MET A 1 7.43 12.83 6.78
N ASP A 2 6.40 13.50 6.27
CA ASP A 2 6.01 14.82 6.80
C ASP A 2 4.60 14.79 7.40
N ASP A 3 3.90 13.67 7.26
CA ASP A 3 2.54 13.45 7.73
C ASP A 3 2.53 12.53 8.97
N ILE A 4 1.76 12.92 9.99
CA ILE A 4 1.45 12.08 11.14
C ILE A 4 -0.01 11.62 11.03
N ILE A 5 -0.23 10.31 11.00
CA ILE A 5 -1.57 9.71 10.94
C ILE A 5 -1.90 9.14 12.32
N ILE A 6 -3.01 9.58 12.89
CA ILE A 6 -3.51 9.13 14.19
C ILE A 6 -4.85 8.43 13.95
N TYR A 7 -5.01 7.22 14.46
CA TYR A 7 -6.26 6.45 14.38
C TYR A 7 -6.64 5.95 15.77
N SER A 8 -7.94 5.81 16.01
CA SER A 8 -8.52 5.24 17.24
C SER A 8 -9.91 4.68 16.93
N GLU A 9 -10.42 3.82 17.80
CA GLU A 9 -11.76 3.22 17.65
C GLU A 9 -12.87 4.13 18.19
N THR A 10 -12.57 4.90 19.24
CA THR A 10 -13.51 5.84 19.86
C THR A 10 -13.03 7.29 19.69
N TRP A 11 -13.96 8.23 19.82
CA TRP A 11 -13.64 9.66 19.80
C TRP A 11 -12.85 10.08 21.04
N GLU A 12 -13.19 9.51 22.19
CA GLU A 12 -12.53 9.76 23.47
C GLU A 12 -11.05 9.36 23.41
N ASP A 13 -10.75 8.18 22.87
CA ASP A 13 -9.38 7.75 22.62
C ASP A 13 -8.69 8.64 21.58
N HIS A 14 -9.42 9.09 20.55
CA HIS A 14 -8.87 9.94 19.50
C HIS A 14 -8.29 11.24 20.06
N VAL A 15 -9.08 11.91 20.91
CA VAL A 15 -8.68 13.17 21.55
C VAL A 15 -7.46 12.94 22.45
N GLN A 16 -7.43 11.85 23.21
CA GLN A 16 -6.27 11.51 24.03
C GLN A 16 -5.01 11.23 23.20
N TYR A 17 -5.15 10.58 22.05
CA TYR A 17 -4.03 10.27 21.18
C TYR A 17 -3.47 11.52 20.50
N ILE A 18 -4.34 12.43 20.05
CA ILE A 18 -3.95 13.74 19.53
C ILE A 18 -3.14 14.51 20.59
N ASP A 19 -3.64 14.62 21.83
CA ASP A 19 -2.93 15.31 22.92
C ASP A 19 -1.54 14.70 23.16
N ARG A 20 -1.44 13.37 23.22
CA ARG A 20 -0.16 12.66 23.41
C ARG A 20 0.83 12.91 22.29
N VAL A 21 0.37 12.93 21.03
CA VAL A 21 1.23 13.19 19.87
C VAL A 21 1.72 14.64 19.90
N LEU A 22 0.82 15.61 20.06
CA LEU A 22 1.19 17.02 20.09
C LEU A 22 2.19 17.33 21.21
N ARG A 23 1.99 16.75 22.41
CA ARG A 23 2.94 16.88 23.53
C ARG A 23 4.32 16.31 23.24
N LYS A 24 4.43 15.28 22.41
CA LYS A 24 5.73 14.74 21.96
C LYS A 24 6.36 15.59 20.87
N CYS A 25 5.56 16.25 20.04
CA CYS A 25 6.04 17.15 18.98
C CYS A 25 6.60 18.46 19.54
N THR A 26 6.02 18.99 20.63
CA THR A 26 6.48 20.24 21.27
C THR A 26 7.96 20.26 21.66
N PRO A 27 8.51 19.30 22.42
CA PRO A 27 9.90 19.35 22.88
C PRO A 27 10.93 19.21 21.75
N ILE A 28 10.56 18.60 20.63
CA ILE A 28 11.42 18.46 19.45
C ILE A 28 11.25 19.62 18.45
N ASN A 29 10.48 20.65 18.83
CA ASN A 29 10.19 21.81 17.99
C ASN A 29 9.63 21.44 16.60
N LEU A 30 8.87 20.34 16.52
CA LEU A 30 8.19 19.94 15.30
C LEU A 30 7.01 20.89 15.06
N LYS A 31 7.08 21.69 14.00
CA LYS A 31 6.05 22.66 13.66
C LYS A 31 4.97 22.01 12.79
N THR A 32 3.74 22.01 13.27
CA THR A 32 2.55 21.57 12.54
C THR A 32 1.76 22.78 12.06
N SER A 33 1.39 22.81 10.77
CA SER A 33 0.51 23.85 10.21
C SER A 33 -0.94 23.45 10.44
N LEU A 34 -1.65 24.17 11.31
CA LEU A 34 -3.04 23.86 11.66
C LEU A 34 -3.96 23.89 10.43
N GLU A 35 -3.73 24.82 9.49
CA GLU A 35 -4.48 24.93 8.23
C GLU A 35 -4.35 23.71 7.33
N LYS A 36 -3.31 22.89 7.52
CA LYS A 36 -3.06 21.67 6.75
C LYS A 36 -3.44 20.40 7.52
N CYS A 37 -3.84 20.52 8.79
CA CYS A 37 -4.24 19.39 9.61
C CYS A 37 -5.70 19.03 9.36
N ASN A 38 -5.96 17.74 9.13
CA ASN A 38 -7.31 17.19 9.06
C ASN A 38 -7.60 16.43 10.36
N PHE A 39 -8.64 16.82 11.09
CA PHE A 39 -9.01 16.21 12.37
C PHE A 39 -10.38 15.53 12.29
N GLY A 40 -10.53 14.45 13.07
CA GLY A 40 -11.82 13.78 13.30
C GLY A 40 -12.53 13.31 12.03
N GLN A 41 -11.77 12.98 11.00
CA GLN A 41 -12.34 12.46 9.76
C GLN A 41 -12.61 10.97 9.92
N GLU A 42 -13.80 10.52 9.52
CA GLU A 42 -14.09 9.09 9.39
C GLU A 42 -13.25 8.44 8.27
N GLU A 43 -12.86 9.25 7.28
CA GLU A 43 -12.05 8.83 6.13
C GLU A 43 -10.95 9.86 5.83
N LEU A 44 -9.69 9.42 5.69
CA LEU A 44 -8.55 10.30 5.42
C LEU A 44 -7.84 9.89 4.13
N LEU A 45 -7.54 10.86 3.26
CA LEU A 45 -6.57 10.68 2.18
C LEU A 45 -5.16 10.85 2.74
N ALA A 46 -4.44 9.75 2.90
CA ALA A 46 -3.08 9.72 3.43
C ALA A 46 -2.16 8.89 2.52
N LEU A 47 -0.97 9.42 2.21
CA LEU A 47 0.04 8.74 1.38
C LEU A 47 -0.45 8.30 -0.02
N GLY A 48 -1.53 8.92 -0.54
CA GLY A 48 -2.18 8.53 -1.80
C GLY A 48 -3.29 7.48 -1.65
N HIS A 49 -3.67 7.12 -0.42
CA HIS A 49 -4.69 6.12 -0.11
C HIS A 49 -5.86 6.74 0.65
N LYS A 50 -7.09 6.31 0.37
CA LYS A 50 -8.26 6.61 1.21
C LYS A 50 -8.28 5.60 2.37
N VAL A 51 -8.09 6.07 3.59
CA VAL A 51 -8.10 5.25 4.82
C VAL A 51 -9.43 5.46 5.51
N SER A 52 -10.22 4.41 5.68
CA SER A 52 -11.55 4.44 6.34
C SER A 52 -11.66 3.23 7.27
N GLY A 53 -12.22 3.46 8.46
CA GLY A 53 -12.56 2.47 9.50
C GLY A 53 -11.91 1.08 9.34
N LEU A 54 -10.80 0.85 10.04
CA LEU A 54 -10.06 -0.42 10.15
C LEU A 54 -9.51 -1.07 8.87
N SER A 55 -9.81 -0.56 7.68
CA SER A 55 -9.29 -1.11 6.44
C SER A 55 -8.27 -0.13 5.84
N LEU A 56 -7.00 -0.55 5.83
CA LEU A 56 -5.98 0.04 4.97
C LEU A 56 -6.41 -0.28 3.53
N ALA A 57 -7.37 0.49 2.99
CA ALA A 57 -7.91 0.23 1.68
C ALA A 57 -6.76 0.40 0.68
N ILE A 58 -6.50 -0.68 -0.05
CA ILE A 58 -5.54 -0.71 -1.14
C ILE A 58 -5.88 0.48 -2.05
N ASP A 59 -4.87 1.30 -2.41
CA ASP A 59 -5.07 2.40 -3.36
C ASP A 59 -5.59 1.83 -4.67
N GLN A 60 -6.88 2.03 -4.91
CA GLN A 60 -7.57 1.50 -6.07
C GLN A 60 -7.00 2.09 -7.36
N ASN A 61 -6.39 3.28 -7.33
CA ASN A 61 -5.72 3.85 -8.51
C ASN A 61 -4.46 3.05 -8.87
N LYS A 62 -3.69 2.58 -7.87
CA LYS A 62 -2.53 1.70 -8.11
C LYS A 62 -2.94 0.31 -8.58
N VAL A 63 -4.06 -0.22 -8.08
CA VAL A 63 -4.64 -1.48 -8.59
C VAL A 63 -5.10 -1.30 -10.04
N ALA A 64 -5.85 -0.23 -10.34
CA ALA A 64 -6.31 0.09 -11.69
C ALA A 64 -5.14 0.27 -12.66
N ALA A 65 -4.07 0.95 -12.24
CA ALA A 65 -2.86 1.13 -13.04
C ALA A 65 -2.19 -0.21 -13.40
N VAL A 66 -2.27 -1.22 -12.53
CA VAL A 66 -1.76 -2.57 -12.84
C VAL A 66 -2.74 -3.39 -13.68
N LEU A 67 -4.05 -3.26 -13.46
CA LEU A 67 -5.07 -3.89 -14.32
C LEU A 67 -4.98 -3.41 -15.77
N LEU A 68 -4.55 -2.15 -15.97
CA LEU A 68 -4.38 -1.55 -17.30
C LEU A 68 -3.01 -1.85 -17.93
N LYS A 69 -2.05 -2.39 -17.17
CA LYS A 69 -0.73 -2.70 -17.72
C LYS A 69 -0.80 -3.90 -18.65
N PRO A 70 -0.05 -3.88 -19.77
CA PRO A 70 0.08 -5.04 -20.63
C PRO A 70 0.76 -6.19 -19.89
N VAL A 71 0.42 -7.42 -20.28
CA VAL A 71 1.06 -8.63 -19.77
C VAL A 71 2.58 -8.53 -19.97
N PRO A 72 3.39 -8.81 -18.93
CA PRO A 72 4.85 -8.78 -19.03
C PRO A 72 5.36 -9.64 -20.19
N LYS A 73 6.26 -9.08 -21.01
CA LYS A 73 6.80 -9.76 -22.20
C LYS A 73 8.21 -10.30 -22.00
N ASN A 74 8.85 -9.97 -20.89
CA ASN A 74 10.20 -10.40 -20.55
C ASN A 74 10.37 -10.52 -19.04
N VAL A 75 11.48 -11.15 -18.63
CA VAL A 75 11.83 -11.36 -17.22
C VAL A 75 11.90 -10.06 -16.43
N LYS A 76 12.41 -8.98 -17.01
CA LYS A 76 12.54 -7.68 -16.32
C LYS A 76 11.18 -7.07 -16.00
N GLU A 77 10.25 -7.12 -16.95
CA GLU A 77 8.86 -6.68 -16.75
C GLU A 77 8.14 -7.56 -15.73
N MET A 78 8.37 -8.88 -15.76
CA MET A 78 7.78 -9.82 -14.80
C MET A 78 8.30 -9.55 -13.38
N GLN A 79 9.60 -9.31 -13.21
CA GLN A 79 10.20 -8.94 -11.93
C GLN A 79 9.67 -7.58 -11.42
N SER A 80 9.47 -6.61 -12.31
CA SER A 80 8.85 -5.33 -11.95
C SER A 80 7.41 -5.51 -11.46
N PHE A 81 6.63 -6.34 -12.15
CA PHE A 81 5.27 -6.70 -11.73
C PHE A 81 5.26 -7.41 -10.37
N LEU A 82 6.11 -8.43 -10.18
CA LEU A 82 6.22 -9.16 -8.91
C LEU A 82 6.67 -8.25 -7.77
N GLY A 83 7.60 -7.33 -8.03
CA GLY A 83 8.03 -6.32 -7.06
C GLY A 83 6.87 -5.43 -6.61
N PHE A 84 6.05 -4.95 -7.56
CA PHE A 84 4.83 -4.22 -7.24
C PHE A 84 3.83 -5.08 -6.46
N ALA A 85 3.53 -6.30 -6.93
CA ALA A 85 2.55 -7.18 -6.29
C ALA A 85 2.97 -7.55 -4.86
N SER A 86 4.28 -7.66 -4.60
CA SER A 86 4.83 -7.96 -3.28
C SER A 86 4.53 -6.86 -2.24
N TYR A 87 4.38 -5.60 -2.67
CA TYR A 87 3.97 -4.50 -1.78
C TYR A 87 2.58 -4.75 -1.17
N TYR A 88 1.72 -5.45 -1.90
CA TYR A 88 0.35 -5.77 -1.47
C TYR A 88 0.18 -7.21 -0.95
N ARG A 89 1.27 -7.95 -0.71
CA ARG A 89 1.22 -9.37 -0.34
C ARG A 89 0.31 -9.70 0.85
N ASN A 90 0.22 -8.79 1.83
CA ASN A 90 -0.60 -8.98 3.03
C ASN A 90 -2.11 -8.97 2.74
N HIS A 91 -2.52 -8.42 1.59
CA HIS A 91 -3.91 -8.36 1.16
C HIS A 91 -4.29 -9.46 0.14
N ILE A 92 -3.30 -10.22 -0.35
CA ILE A 92 -3.51 -11.26 -1.34
C ILE A 92 -3.39 -12.61 -0.63
N ARG A 93 -4.53 -13.26 -0.39
CA ARG A 93 -4.55 -14.60 0.22
C ARG A 93 -3.74 -15.57 -0.64
N ASN A 94 -2.88 -16.35 0.01
CA ASN A 94 -1.99 -17.31 -0.65
C ASN A 94 -1.03 -16.68 -1.68
N PHE A 95 -0.60 -15.42 -1.48
CA PHE A 95 0.30 -14.71 -2.40
C PHE A 95 1.48 -15.55 -2.87
N SER A 96 2.20 -16.20 -1.93
CA SER A 96 3.36 -17.03 -2.24
C SER A 96 3.01 -18.22 -3.15
N HIS A 97 1.85 -18.84 -2.95
CA HIS A 97 1.41 -19.95 -3.79
C HIS A 97 1.11 -19.47 -5.22
N ILE A 98 0.36 -18.37 -5.35
CA ILE A 98 -0.05 -17.79 -6.65
C ILE A 98 1.17 -17.31 -7.44
N THR A 99 2.13 -16.68 -6.77
CA THR A 99 3.31 -16.09 -7.42
C THR A 99 4.47 -17.06 -7.60
N SER A 100 4.42 -18.26 -7.00
CA SER A 100 5.51 -19.26 -7.08
C SER A 100 5.90 -19.59 -8.52
N SER A 101 4.91 -19.84 -9.37
CA SER A 101 5.11 -20.14 -10.80
C SER A 101 5.72 -18.95 -11.56
N LEU A 102 5.36 -17.73 -11.18
CA LEU A 102 5.88 -16.49 -11.78
C LEU A 102 7.33 -16.22 -11.35
N TYR A 103 7.68 -16.46 -10.08
CA TYR A 103 9.07 -16.36 -9.62
C TYR A 103 9.98 -17.39 -10.30
N ASN A 104 9.48 -18.61 -10.54
CA ASN A 104 10.22 -19.64 -11.26
C ASN A 104 10.51 -19.23 -12.72
N LEU A 105 9.57 -18.56 -13.38
CA LEU A 105 9.75 -18.00 -14.74
C LEU A 105 10.81 -16.88 -14.79
N CYS A 106 11.18 -16.30 -13.65
CA CYS A 106 12.22 -15.30 -13.54
C CYS A 106 13.60 -15.88 -13.16
N SER A 107 13.70 -17.21 -12.99
CA SER A 107 14.97 -17.87 -12.68
C SER A 107 15.91 -17.86 -13.89
N LYS A 108 17.23 -17.87 -13.63
CA LYS A 108 18.26 -17.84 -14.68
C LYS A 108 18.25 -19.08 -15.58
N ASP A 109 17.69 -20.18 -15.08
CA ASP A 109 17.71 -21.49 -15.73
C ASP A 109 16.44 -21.77 -16.56
N VAL A 110 15.51 -20.80 -16.65
CA VAL A 110 14.23 -20.95 -17.34
C VAL A 110 14.12 -19.96 -18.50
N VAL A 111 13.82 -20.48 -19.69
CA VAL A 111 13.50 -19.63 -20.85
C VAL A 111 12.12 -19.02 -20.62
N PHE A 112 12.05 -17.68 -20.63
CA PHE A 112 10.79 -16.97 -20.51
C PHE A 112 9.97 -17.13 -21.80
N GLU A 113 9.02 -18.06 -21.80
CA GLU A 113 8.05 -18.23 -22.88
C GLU A 113 6.68 -17.71 -22.45
N ASN A 114 6.16 -16.75 -23.21
CA ASN A 114 4.82 -16.21 -22.99
C ASN A 114 3.80 -17.10 -23.71
N THR A 115 3.58 -18.31 -23.20
CA THR A 115 2.59 -19.23 -23.77
C THR A 115 1.18 -18.73 -23.46
N LYS A 116 0.35 -18.62 -24.51
CA LYS A 116 -1.04 -18.12 -24.47
C LYS A 116 -1.99 -18.94 -23.55
N GLU A 117 -1.53 -20.05 -22.99
CA GLU A 117 -2.35 -21.09 -22.33
C GLU A 117 -2.71 -20.83 -20.86
N ARG A 118 -2.22 -19.77 -20.21
CA ARG A 118 -2.46 -19.56 -18.77
C ARG A 118 -3.40 -18.39 -18.48
N ARG A 119 -4.58 -18.41 -19.08
CA ARG A 119 -5.64 -17.41 -18.87
C ARG A 119 -6.79 -17.86 -17.96
N ASP A 120 -6.77 -19.11 -17.51
CA ASP A 120 -7.84 -19.70 -16.71
C ASP A 120 -7.43 -19.89 -15.24
#